data_AF-A0A435I1D3-F1
#
_entry.id   AF-A0A435I1D3-F1
#
_cell.length_a   1.000
_cell.length_b   1.000
_cell.length_c   1.000
_cell.angle_alpha   90.00
_cell.angle_beta   90.00
_cell.angle_gamma   90.00
#
_symmetry.space_group_name_H-M   'P 1'
#
loop_
_entity.id
_entity.type
_entity.pdbx_description
1 polymer ?
#
loop_
_entity_poly.entity_id
_entity_poly.type
_entity_poly.pdbx_seq_one_letter_code
_entity_poly.pdbx_strand_id
1 'polypeptide(L)'
;MQVTETLNSGLKREIKITVPAGDMEAKLMARLSDARNKVRINGFRPGKVPVQHLRKVYGKSFMAEVVNEILNDSTRSIITGRGEKAAMQPEVIMTEDEKEAEKILAGGADFEFRLNYEIIPAIEIKDFSDIKVTRQVFDVPDAEIDEQVQRVAESARSYEPKTGKAANGDRVTIDYVGKIDGEAFN
;
A
#
# COMPACT_ATOMS: atom_id res chain seq x y z
N MET A 1 -20.86 -13.71 -19.14
CA MET A 1 -20.15 -13.90 -17.85
C MET A 1 -21.02 -14.63 -16.83
N GLN A 2 -20.50 -15.68 -16.19
CA GLN A 2 -21.14 -16.44 -15.13
C GLN A 2 -20.34 -16.29 -13.83
N VAL A 3 -21.03 -16.04 -12.71
CA VAL A 3 -20.43 -15.85 -11.39
C VAL A 3 -21.05 -16.86 -10.43
N THR A 4 -20.21 -17.71 -9.83
CA THR A 4 -20.62 -18.78 -8.92
C THR A 4 -19.84 -18.66 -7.62
N GLU A 5 -20.55 -18.54 -6.50
CA GLU A 5 -19.91 -18.56 -5.18
C GLU A 5 -19.62 -20.00 -4.76
N THR A 6 -18.35 -20.32 -4.50
CA THR A 6 -17.91 -21.67 -4.15
C THR A 6 -17.64 -21.83 -2.67
N LEU A 7 -17.25 -20.76 -1.96
CA LEU A 7 -17.03 -20.77 -0.52
C LEU A 7 -17.61 -19.53 0.15
N ASN A 8 -18.38 -19.75 1.22
CA ASN A 8 -18.87 -18.73 2.13
C ASN A 8 -18.75 -19.26 3.57
N SER A 9 -17.58 -19.06 4.19
CA SER A 9 -17.30 -19.55 5.54
C SER A 9 -16.66 -18.46 6.38
N GLY A 10 -17.36 -18.04 7.44
CA GLY A 10 -16.95 -16.90 8.25
C GLY A 10 -16.79 -15.64 7.39
N LEU A 11 -15.59 -15.07 7.40
CA LEU A 11 -15.23 -13.89 6.61
C LEU A 11 -14.71 -14.24 5.21
N LYS A 12 -14.38 -15.50 4.93
CA LYS A 12 -13.80 -15.94 3.65
C LYS A 12 -14.88 -16.05 2.58
N ARG A 13 -14.56 -15.55 1.40
CA ARG A 13 -15.35 -15.68 0.17
C ARG A 13 -14.45 -16.25 -0.92
N GLU A 14 -14.97 -17.25 -1.62
CA GLU A 14 -14.42 -17.74 -2.89
C GLU A 14 -15.49 -17.63 -3.96
N ILE A 15 -15.15 -16.96 -5.06
CA ILE A 15 -16.03 -16.79 -6.21
C ILE A 15 -15.32 -17.34 -7.43
N LYS A 16 -15.95 -18.28 -8.14
CA LYS A 16 -15.54 -18.72 -9.47
C LYS A 16 -16.23 -17.84 -10.52
N ILE A 17 -15.45 -17.27 -11.42
CA ILE A 17 -15.93 -16.48 -12.55
C ILE A 17 -15.55 -17.20 -13.84
N THR A 18 -16.53 -17.37 -14.73
CA THR A 18 -16.34 -17.92 -16.07
C THR A 18 -16.77 -16.86 -17.10
N VAL A 19 -15.82 -16.44 -17.93
CA VAL A 19 -16.02 -15.47 -19.01
C VAL A 19 -16.03 -16.22 -20.34
N PRO A 20 -17.16 -16.21 -21.08
CA PRO A 20 -17.25 -16.90 -22.37
C PRO A 20 -16.21 -16.40 -23.38
N ALA A 21 -15.69 -17.30 -24.21
CA ALA A 21 -14.76 -16.97 -25.29
C ALA A 21 -15.31 -15.89 -26.25
N GLY A 22 -16.63 -15.87 -26.46
CA GLY A 22 -17.29 -14.86 -27.29
C GLY A 22 -17.14 -13.42 -26.73
N ASP A 23 -17.23 -13.26 -25.40
CA ASP A 23 -17.07 -11.96 -24.73
C ASP A 23 -15.61 -11.48 -24.83
N MET A 24 -14.67 -12.43 -24.67
CA MET A 24 -13.22 -12.20 -24.84
C MET A 24 -12.89 -11.74 -26.27
N GLU A 25 -13.42 -12.46 -27.26
CA GLU A 25 -13.21 -12.18 -28.68
C GLU A 25 -13.81 -10.82 -29.08
N ALA A 26 -14.98 -10.47 -28.56
CA ALA A 26 -15.60 -9.17 -28.81
C ALA A 26 -14.73 -8.01 -28.29
N LYS A 27 -14.19 -8.12 -27.07
CA LYS A 27 -13.26 -7.13 -26.50
C LYS A 27 -11.95 -7.06 -27.29
N LEU A 28 -11.40 -8.20 -27.71
CA LEU A 28 -10.20 -8.25 -28.55
C LEU A 28 -10.43 -7.55 -29.89
N MET A 29 -11.56 -7.79 -30.54
CA MET A 29 -11.92 -7.15 -31.81
C MET A 29 -12.06 -5.63 -31.67
N ALA A 30 -12.65 -5.14 -30.57
CA ALA A 30 -12.72 -3.71 -30.26
C ALA A 30 -11.30 -3.11 -30.12
N ARG A 31 -10.42 -3.75 -29.35
CA ARG A 31 -9.02 -3.31 -29.19
C ARG A 31 -8.25 -3.32 -30.51
N LEU A 32 -8.43 -4.34 -31.34
CA LEU A 32 -7.80 -4.43 -32.66
C LEU A 32 -8.30 -3.32 -33.61
N SER A 33 -9.59 -2.97 -33.54
CA SER A 33 -10.16 -1.86 -34.31
C SER A 33 -9.57 -0.50 -33.91
N ASP A 34 -9.39 -0.26 -32.61
CA ASP A 34 -8.77 0.96 -32.11
C ASP A 34 -7.28 1.04 -32.45
N ALA A 35 -6.58 -0.10 -32.32
CA ALA A 35 -5.17 -0.22 -32.65
C ALA A 35 -4.91 -0.01 -34.16
N ARG A 36 -5.83 -0.42 -35.04
CA ARG A 36 -5.70 -0.25 -36.50
C ARG A 36 -5.35 1.20 -36.91
N ASN A 37 -5.87 2.18 -36.19
CA ASN A 37 -5.64 3.60 -36.48
C ASN A 37 -4.34 4.14 -35.87
N LYS A 38 -3.80 3.46 -34.85
CA LYS A 38 -2.64 3.92 -34.06
C LYS A 38 -1.33 3.21 -34.46
N VAL A 39 -1.41 1.96 -34.92
CA VAL A 39 -0.25 1.12 -35.19
C VAL A 39 0.29 1.34 -36.61
N ARG A 40 1.61 1.44 -36.74
CA ARG A 40 2.33 1.45 -38.02
C ARG A 40 2.96 0.08 -38.25
N ILE A 41 2.52 -0.62 -39.29
CA ILE A 41 3.11 -1.89 -39.72
C ILE A 41 3.75 -1.70 -41.07
N ASN A 42 5.01 -2.14 -41.20
CA ASN A 42 5.75 -2.07 -42.46
C ASN A 42 4.99 -2.79 -43.58
N GLY A 43 4.83 -2.12 -44.73
CA GLY A 43 4.08 -2.64 -45.88
C GLY A 43 2.61 -2.22 -45.94
N PHE A 44 2.05 -1.59 -44.91
CA PHE A 44 0.67 -1.11 -44.92
C PHE A 44 0.56 0.39 -44.61
N ARG A 45 -0.33 1.08 -45.32
CA ARG A 45 -0.68 2.46 -45.00
C ARG A 45 -1.39 2.51 -43.64
N PRO A 46 -1.06 3.46 -42.74
CA PRO A 46 -1.73 3.61 -41.44
C PRO A 46 -3.26 3.58 -41.58
N GLY A 47 -3.95 2.83 -40.72
CA GLY A 47 -5.41 2.66 -40.77
C GLY A 47 -5.93 1.64 -41.79
N LYS A 48 -5.09 1.10 -42.68
CA LYS A 48 -5.49 0.15 -43.75
C LYS A 48 -4.92 -1.24 -43.58
N VAL A 49 -4.42 -1.58 -42.38
CA VAL A 49 -3.98 -2.95 -42.07
C VAL A 49 -5.20 -3.86 -41.90
N PRO A 50 -5.24 -5.04 -42.57
CA PRO A 50 -6.28 -6.03 -42.33
C PRO A 50 -6.27 -6.53 -40.88
N VAL A 51 -7.46 -6.69 -40.29
CA VAL A 51 -7.65 -7.14 -38.90
C VAL A 51 -7.01 -8.52 -38.66
N GLN A 52 -7.05 -9.41 -39.66
CA GLN A 52 -6.40 -10.73 -39.56
C GLN A 52 -4.87 -10.64 -39.43
N HIS A 53 -4.24 -9.66 -40.08
CA HIS A 53 -2.80 -9.47 -39.97
C HIS A 53 -2.44 -8.84 -38.62
N LEU A 54 -3.22 -7.86 -38.16
CA LEU A 54 -3.09 -7.30 -36.82
C LEU A 54 -3.25 -8.36 -35.73
N ARG A 55 -4.22 -9.27 -35.86
CA ARG A 55 -4.43 -10.39 -34.94
C ARG A 55 -3.22 -11.32 -34.88
N LYS A 56 -2.57 -11.60 -36.01
CA LYS A 56 -1.36 -12.45 -36.03
C LYS A 56 -0.19 -11.81 -35.28
N VAL A 57 -0.01 -10.50 -35.39
CA VAL A 57 1.14 -9.78 -34.80
C VAL A 57 0.87 -9.39 -33.34
N TYR A 58 -0.31 -8.87 -33.02
CA TYR A 58 -0.65 -8.28 -31.72
C TYR A 58 -1.73 -9.04 -30.95
N GLY A 59 -2.36 -10.06 -31.54
CA GLY A 59 -3.52 -10.74 -30.94
C GLY A 59 -3.23 -11.31 -29.55
N LYS A 60 -2.10 -12.01 -29.36
CA LYS A 60 -1.71 -12.55 -28.06
C LYS A 60 -1.47 -11.44 -27.01
N SER A 61 -0.79 -10.35 -27.40
CA SER A 61 -0.50 -9.22 -26.50
C SER A 61 -1.78 -8.50 -26.07
N PHE A 62 -2.64 -8.15 -27.03
CA PHE A 62 -3.90 -7.50 -26.72
C PHE A 62 -4.87 -8.41 -25.97
N MET A 63 -4.83 -9.73 -26.22
CA MET A 63 -5.62 -10.66 -25.43
C MET A 63 -5.14 -10.71 -23.96
N ALA A 64 -3.83 -10.69 -23.72
CA ALA A 64 -3.29 -10.60 -22.35
C ALA A 64 -3.72 -9.29 -21.65
N GLU A 65 -3.77 -8.17 -22.36
CA GLU A 65 -4.32 -6.92 -21.82
C GLU A 65 -5.82 -7.04 -21.51
N VAL A 66 -6.60 -7.64 -22.41
CA VAL A 66 -8.04 -7.87 -22.22
C VAL A 66 -8.31 -8.76 -21.02
N VAL A 67 -7.52 -9.82 -20.82
CA VAL A 67 -7.58 -10.68 -19.63
C VAL A 67 -7.36 -9.86 -18.36
N ASN A 68 -6.30 -9.05 -18.32
CA ASN A 68 -6.00 -8.20 -17.15
C ASN A 68 -7.09 -7.16 -16.88
N GLU A 69 -7.63 -6.54 -17.92
CA GLU A 69 -8.74 -5.59 -17.80
C GLU A 69 -9.99 -6.29 -17.24
N ILE A 70 -10.33 -7.46 -17.78
CA ILE A 70 -11.45 -8.26 -17.29
C ILE A 70 -11.26 -8.62 -15.82
N LEU A 71 -10.09 -9.11 -15.42
CA LEU A 71 -9.79 -9.46 -14.03
C LEU A 71 -10.02 -8.28 -13.07
N ASN A 72 -9.50 -7.11 -13.43
CA ASN A 72 -9.63 -5.91 -12.59
C ASN A 72 -11.08 -5.41 -12.52
N ASP A 73 -11.76 -5.33 -13.66
CA ASP A 73 -13.13 -4.83 -13.75
C ASP A 73 -14.13 -5.78 -13.12
N SER A 74 -14.00 -7.08 -13.37
CA SER A 74 -14.87 -8.10 -12.78
C SER A 74 -14.72 -8.14 -11.27
N THR A 75 -13.48 -8.10 -10.77
CA THR A 75 -13.21 -8.13 -9.32
C THR A 75 -13.87 -6.94 -8.64
N ARG A 76 -13.67 -5.74 -9.18
CA ARG A 76 -14.25 -4.52 -8.61
C ARG A 76 -15.78 -4.52 -8.70
N SER A 77 -16.34 -4.88 -9.85
CA SER A 77 -17.78 -4.86 -10.08
C SER A 77 -18.52 -5.91 -9.23
N ILE A 78 -17.97 -7.11 -9.06
CA ILE A 78 -18.57 -8.18 -8.26
C ILE A 78 -18.59 -7.77 -6.77
N ILE A 79 -17.46 -7.34 -6.23
CA ILE A 79 -17.37 -6.95 -4.81
C ILE A 79 -18.29 -5.75 -4.52
N THR A 80 -18.25 -4.73 -5.38
CA THR A 80 -19.11 -3.53 -5.22
C THR A 80 -20.58 -3.87 -5.40
N GLY A 81 -20.94 -4.71 -6.38
CA GLY A 81 -22.32 -5.12 -6.66
C GLY A 81 -22.93 -5.95 -5.55
N ARG A 82 -22.11 -6.67 -4.78
CA ARG A 82 -22.52 -7.40 -3.57
C ARG A 82 -22.59 -6.51 -2.32
N GLY A 83 -22.15 -5.25 -2.41
CA GLY A 83 -22.05 -4.34 -1.27
C GLY A 83 -21.01 -4.76 -0.23
N GLU A 84 -20.10 -5.66 -0.59
CA GLU A 84 -19.08 -6.20 0.30
C GLU A 84 -17.84 -5.30 0.30
N LYS A 85 -17.11 -5.29 1.42
CA LYS A 85 -15.82 -4.61 1.53
C LYS A 85 -14.73 -5.65 1.75
N ALA A 86 -13.86 -5.81 0.77
CA ALA A 86 -12.70 -6.68 0.92
C ALA A 86 -11.74 -6.08 1.97
N ALA A 87 -11.29 -6.92 2.90
CA ALA A 87 -10.33 -6.54 3.94
C ALA A 87 -8.91 -6.36 3.39
N MET A 88 -8.58 -7.10 2.33
CA MET A 88 -7.30 -7.07 1.63
C MET A 88 -7.51 -7.02 0.12
N GLN A 89 -6.44 -6.84 -0.64
CA GLN A 89 -6.48 -7.03 -2.09
C GLN A 89 -6.92 -8.48 -2.38
N PRO A 90 -7.98 -8.69 -3.16
CA PRO A 90 -8.43 -10.02 -3.52
C PRO A 90 -7.34 -10.81 -4.24
N GLU A 91 -7.17 -12.08 -3.85
CA GLU A 91 -6.27 -13.01 -4.52
C GLU A 91 -6.99 -13.62 -5.73
N VAL A 92 -6.34 -13.55 -6.90
CA VAL A 92 -6.84 -14.12 -8.14
C VAL A 92 -6.09 -15.41 -8.43
N ILE A 93 -6.81 -16.52 -8.47
CA ILE A 93 -6.27 -17.84 -8.80
C ILE A 93 -6.70 -18.20 -10.22
N MET A 94 -5.72 -18.45 -11.08
CA MET A 94 -5.93 -18.78 -12.50
C MET A 94 -5.46 -20.23 -12.75
N THR A 95 -5.70 -20.74 -13.95
CA THR A 95 -5.12 -22.03 -14.36
C THR A 95 -3.60 -21.95 -14.41
N GLU A 96 -2.93 -22.96 -13.87
CA GLU A 96 -1.47 -23.12 -13.94
C GLU A 96 -1.05 -23.93 -15.18
N ASP A 97 -2.00 -24.48 -15.95
CA ASP A 97 -1.70 -25.22 -17.17
C ASP A 97 -1.39 -24.26 -18.32
N GLU A 98 -0.13 -24.23 -18.75
CA GLU A 98 0.35 -23.42 -19.88
C GLU A 98 -0.45 -23.66 -21.16
N LYS A 99 -0.93 -24.89 -21.42
CA LYS A 99 -1.71 -25.21 -22.62
C LYS A 99 -3.10 -24.61 -22.57
N GLU A 100 -3.69 -24.54 -21.37
CA GLU A 100 -4.98 -23.91 -21.16
C GLU A 100 -4.86 -22.39 -21.27
N ALA A 101 -3.83 -21.81 -20.64
CA ALA A 101 -3.49 -20.40 -20.76
C ALA A 101 -3.27 -20.00 -22.23
N GLU A 102 -2.57 -20.81 -23.03
CA GLU A 102 -2.38 -20.52 -24.45
C GLU A 102 -3.68 -20.54 -25.25
N LYS A 103 -4.61 -21.48 -24.96
CA LYS A 103 -5.92 -21.54 -25.62
C LYS A 103 -6.79 -20.32 -25.30
N ILE A 104 -6.74 -19.86 -24.04
CA ILE A 104 -7.43 -18.64 -23.60
C ILE A 104 -6.86 -17.43 -24.36
N LEU A 105 -5.53 -17.30 -24.40
CA LEU A 105 -4.84 -16.21 -25.12
C LEU A 105 -5.04 -16.25 -26.63
N ALA A 106 -5.34 -17.42 -27.20
CA ALA A 106 -5.73 -17.58 -28.60
C ALA A 106 -7.19 -17.19 -28.87
N GLY A 107 -8.01 -17.02 -27.83
CA GLY A 107 -9.45 -16.72 -27.92
C GLY A 107 -10.31 -17.94 -28.24
N GLY A 108 -9.78 -19.15 -28.04
CA GLY A 108 -10.46 -20.41 -28.36
C GLY A 108 -11.11 -21.12 -27.18
N ALA A 109 -10.99 -20.57 -25.97
CA ALA A 109 -11.50 -21.17 -24.74
C ALA A 109 -12.11 -20.12 -23.83
N ASP A 110 -13.04 -20.56 -22.98
CA ASP A 110 -13.60 -19.74 -21.93
C ASP A 110 -12.51 -19.42 -20.89
N PHE A 111 -12.58 -18.22 -20.35
CA PHE A 111 -11.64 -17.74 -19.35
C PHE A 111 -12.22 -17.95 -17.95
N GLU A 112 -11.63 -18.87 -17.20
CA GLU A 112 -12.01 -19.16 -15.82
C GLU A 112 -10.96 -18.70 -14.82
N PHE A 113 -11.40 -18.05 -13.75
CA PHE A 113 -10.55 -17.71 -12.61
C PHE A 113 -11.37 -17.72 -11.32
N ARG A 114 -10.67 -17.87 -10.20
CA ARG A 114 -11.25 -17.79 -8.86
C ARG A 114 -10.76 -16.55 -8.14
N LEU A 115 -11.65 -15.95 -7.39
CA LEU A 115 -11.41 -14.78 -6.57
C LEU A 115 -11.56 -15.16 -5.11
N ASN A 116 -10.47 -15.08 -4.37
CA ASN A 116 -10.41 -15.35 -2.94
C ASN A 116 -10.24 -14.03 -2.19
N TYR A 117 -11.15 -13.73 -1.28
CA TYR A 117 -11.02 -12.55 -0.43
C TYR A 117 -11.74 -12.72 0.90
N GLU A 118 -11.37 -11.87 1.86
CA GLU A 118 -12.02 -11.79 3.15
C GLU A 118 -12.84 -10.50 3.23
N ILE A 119 -14.03 -10.57 3.83
CA ILE A 119 -14.88 -9.40 4.02
C ILE A 119 -14.63 -8.75 5.39
N ILE A 120 -14.69 -7.42 5.42
CA ILE A 120 -14.74 -6.68 6.69
C ILE A 120 -16.15 -6.85 7.26
N PRO A 121 -16.30 -7.45 8.46
CA PRO A 121 -17.61 -7.60 9.07
C PRO A 121 -18.17 -6.24 9.50
N ALA A 122 -19.48 -6.14 9.60
CA ALA A 122 -20.10 -5.00 10.26
C ALA A 122 -19.68 -5.01 11.74
N ILE A 123 -19.04 -3.93 12.18
CA ILE A 123 -18.68 -3.76 13.59
C ILE A 123 -19.85 -3.07 14.29
N GLU A 124 -20.52 -3.78 15.18
CA GLU A 124 -21.53 -3.21 16.05
C GLU A 124 -20.85 -2.43 17.18
N ILE A 125 -21.01 -1.11 17.15
CA ILE A 125 -20.52 -0.24 18.21
C ILE A 125 -21.46 -0.41 19.42
N LYS A 126 -20.90 -0.94 20.50
CA LYS A 126 -21.61 -1.04 21.79
C LYS A 126 -21.61 0.30 22.51
N ASP A 127 -22.48 0.42 23.51
CA ASP A 127 -22.50 1.57 24.39
C ASP A 127 -21.15 1.70 25.13
N PHE A 128 -20.58 2.91 25.11
CA PHE A 128 -19.32 3.25 25.75
C PHE A 128 -19.53 4.04 27.05
N SER A 129 -20.77 4.19 27.52
CA SER A 129 -21.10 4.95 28.74
C SER A 129 -20.39 4.43 30.00
N ASP A 130 -20.02 3.15 30.03
CA ASP A 130 -19.26 2.54 31.14
C ASP A 130 -17.75 2.80 31.07
N ILE A 131 -17.23 3.31 29.94
CA ILE A 131 -15.80 3.61 29.78
C ILE A 131 -15.49 4.95 30.44
N LYS A 132 -14.78 4.90 31.57
CA LYS A 132 -14.28 6.09 32.27
C LYS A 132 -12.84 6.36 31.87
N VAL A 133 -12.58 7.58 31.38
CA VAL A 133 -11.24 8.07 31.04
C VAL A 133 -10.85 9.16 32.03
N THR A 134 -9.75 8.97 32.76
CA THR A 134 -9.22 9.98 33.67
C THR A 134 -8.31 10.93 32.90
N ARG A 135 -8.73 12.20 32.76
CA ARG A 135 -7.86 13.26 32.24
C ARG A 135 -6.94 13.72 33.36
N GLN A 136 -5.64 13.44 33.23
CA GLN A 136 -4.66 14.06 34.11
C GLN A 136 -4.56 15.55 33.77
N VAL A 137 -4.81 16.39 34.78
CA VAL A 137 -4.58 17.83 34.71
C VAL A 137 -3.43 18.10 35.65
N PHE A 138 -2.34 18.62 35.10
CA PHE A 138 -1.21 19.11 35.86
C PHE A 138 -1.18 20.62 35.69
N ASP A 139 -1.29 21.33 36.81
CA ASP A 139 -1.11 22.77 36.85
C ASP A 139 0.36 23.03 37.15
N VAL A 140 1.04 23.74 36.26
CA VAL A 140 2.48 23.99 36.40
C VAL A 140 2.66 25.05 37.48
N PRO A 141 3.27 24.73 38.63
CA PRO A 141 3.46 25.72 39.69
C PRO A 141 4.46 26.79 39.26
N ASP A 142 4.22 28.05 39.68
CA ASP A 142 5.17 29.16 39.43
C ASP A 142 6.58 28.84 39.94
N ALA A 143 6.71 28.05 41.01
CA ALA A 143 8.00 27.61 41.54
C ALA A 143 8.83 26.78 40.54
N GLU A 144 8.19 25.92 39.72
CA GLU A 144 8.91 25.17 38.67
C GLU A 144 9.34 26.12 37.54
N ILE A 145 8.52 27.12 37.22
CA ILE A 145 8.86 28.15 36.23
C ILE A 145 10.07 28.96 36.70
N ASP A 146 10.04 29.42 37.96
CA ASP A 146 11.13 30.19 38.57
C ASP A 146 12.43 29.38 38.64
N GLU A 147 12.38 28.10 39.00
CA GLU A 147 13.56 27.23 38.98
C GLU A 147 14.18 27.14 37.58
N GLN A 148 13.34 26.95 36.55
CA GLN A 148 13.83 26.88 35.17
C GLN A 148 14.40 28.23 34.69
N VAL A 149 13.74 29.34 35.03
CA VAL A 149 14.24 30.69 34.72
C VAL A 149 15.59 30.92 35.39
N GLN A 150 15.73 30.56 36.66
CA GLN A 150 16.99 30.71 37.39
C GLN A 150 18.10 29.84 36.79
N ARG A 151 17.79 28.60 36.41
CA ARG A 151 18.74 27.69 35.75
C ARG A 151 19.25 28.27 34.43
N VAL A 152 18.35 28.84 33.61
CA VAL A 152 18.72 29.51 32.36
C VAL A 152 19.60 30.73 32.66
N ALA A 153 19.22 31.56 33.63
CA ALA A 153 19.99 32.75 34.00
C ALA A 153 21.40 32.40 34.52
N GLU A 154 21.52 31.34 35.32
CA GLU A 154 22.81 30.83 35.80
C GLU A 154 23.68 30.31 34.66
N SER A 155 23.08 29.64 33.66
CA SER A 155 23.81 29.16 32.47
C SER A 155 24.34 30.30 31.59
N ALA A 156 23.65 31.44 31.56
CA ALA A 156 24.00 32.61 30.77
C ALA A 156 24.97 33.57 31.48
N ARG A 157 25.44 33.22 32.67
CA ARG A 157 26.34 34.07 33.47
C ARG A 157 27.69 34.28 32.77
N SER A 158 28.08 35.55 32.62
CA SER A 158 29.42 35.94 32.20
C SER A 158 30.38 35.97 33.40
N TYR A 159 31.64 35.63 33.17
CA TYR A 159 32.69 35.67 34.18
C TYR A 159 33.75 36.70 33.79
N GLU A 160 34.23 37.45 34.77
CA GLU A 160 35.33 38.40 34.61
C GLU A 160 36.58 37.90 35.34
N PRO A 161 37.80 38.26 34.88
CA PRO A 161 39.02 37.90 35.58
C PRO A 161 39.06 38.49 36.99
N LYS A 162 39.32 37.65 37.98
CA LYS A 162 39.46 38.02 39.39
C LYS A 162 40.83 37.60 39.90
N THR A 163 41.50 38.50 40.62
CA THR A 163 42.71 38.21 41.41
C THR A 163 42.34 37.99 42.87
N GLY A 164 42.79 36.89 43.46
CA GLY A 164 42.55 36.56 44.86
C GLY A 164 42.13 35.11 45.06
N LYS A 165 41.65 34.78 46.26
CA LYS A 165 41.16 33.43 46.59
C LYS A 165 39.85 33.15 45.84
N ALA A 166 39.70 31.93 45.34
CA ALA A 166 38.45 31.43 44.78
C ALA A 166 37.36 31.36 45.86
N ALA A 167 36.13 31.67 45.48
CA ALA A 167 34.94 31.62 46.32
C ALA A 167 33.78 30.94 45.58
N ASN A 168 32.71 30.59 46.32
CA ASN A 168 31.51 30.01 45.74
C ASN A 168 30.91 30.95 44.69
N GLY A 169 30.67 30.42 43.48
CA GLY A 169 30.17 31.19 42.33
C GLY A 169 31.25 31.68 41.37
N ASP A 170 32.54 31.53 41.71
CA ASP A 170 33.65 31.77 40.78
C ASP A 170 33.80 30.59 39.80
N ARG A 171 34.11 30.89 38.54
CA ARG A 171 34.55 29.89 37.56
C ARG A 171 36.07 29.77 37.62
N VAL A 172 36.56 28.56 37.88
CA VAL A 172 37.99 28.26 37.92
C VAL A 172 38.34 27.33 36.77
N THR A 173 39.34 27.70 35.97
CA THR A 173 39.97 26.80 35.00
C THR A 173 41.16 26.15 35.69
N ILE A 174 41.14 24.82 35.80
CA ILE A 174 42.14 24.04 36.54
C ILE A 174 42.69 22.94 35.62
N ASP A 175 44.01 22.85 35.55
CA ASP A 175 44.71 21.67 35.05
C ASP A 175 45.02 20.74 36.23
N TYR A 176 44.52 19.51 36.20
CA TYR A 176 44.73 18.54 37.29
C TYR A 176 45.15 17.17 36.74
N VAL A 177 45.81 16.38 37.60
CA VAL A 177 46.15 14.98 37.34
C VAL A 177 45.59 14.14 38.48
N GLY A 178 44.61 13.28 38.20
CA GLY A 178 44.04 12.36 39.17
C GLY A 178 44.99 11.18 39.44
N LYS A 179 45.21 10.86 40.73
CA LYS A 179 45.99 9.69 41.14
C LYS A 179 45.25 8.85 42.20
N ILE A 180 45.33 7.54 42.09
CA ILE A 180 44.92 6.58 43.12
C ILE A 180 46.16 5.79 43.51
N ASP A 181 46.45 5.69 44.81
CA ASP A 181 47.61 4.99 45.37
C ASP A 181 48.98 5.39 44.75
N GLY A 182 49.08 6.65 44.30
CA GLY A 182 50.29 7.20 43.68
C GLY A 182 50.39 7.01 42.17
N GLU A 183 49.51 6.22 41.57
CA GLU A 183 49.45 5.98 40.13
C GLU A 183 48.39 6.87 39.46
N ALA A 184 48.76 7.50 38.33
CA ALA A 184 47.84 8.34 37.57
C ALA A 184 46.86 7.47 36.77
N PHE A 185 45.59 7.84 36.79
CA PHE A 185 44.55 7.19 36.00
C PHE A 185 43.94 8.19 35.01
N ASN A 186 43.50 7.67 33.87
CA ASN A 186 42.75 8.41 32.84
C ASN A 186 41.25 8.24 33.04
#